data_AF-A0AAW1PLW7-F1
#
_entry.id   AF-A0AAW1PLW7-F1
#
_cell.length_a   1.000
_cell.length_b   1.000
_cell.length_c   1.000
_cell.angle_alpha   90.00
_cell.angle_beta   90.00
_cell.angle_gamma   90.00
#
_symmetry.space_group_name_H-M   'P 1'
#
loop_
_entity.id
_entity.type
_entity.pdbx_description
1 polymer ?
#
loop_
_entity_poly.entity_id
_entity_poly.type
_entity_poly.pdbx_seq_one_letter_code
_entity_poly.pdbx_strand_id
1 'polypeptide(L)'
;MSVVTRSKSAAALRDIVHHLPDCLWLEIFSNLPEKEIGRLPAVCSHFRAIAPDVWREACAKRWPEWFAVSRAPSGAQWRRHYEMFQLRQRDLELHLATPPTINKTQSVVTAVHRTILTEWLAEVCHTWDLDSTLLFKAVGYLDHYLSKHNVAHLGRFQLYGLASLRAALGAAGSRSQTAQQDDLSKQLDPQRFAQISDKTYSPDEVEQATAEVQEAIPHELQVAPCAKLFLRSFWYRLAASKHIDNGRMHVYTLASFLLQLSLLDLSCTGFPACSLAAAALSLALAFFKEDAWPQLLQHYTALMQEDLQPVKTAICKAQASQDVSAFRLIWHFSEGEPGNKTYAEYSTEWQQVIALMSQRGELICS
;
A
#
# COMPACT_ATOMS: atom_id res chain seq x y z
N MET A 1 -43.40 14.15 -17.64
CA MET A 1 -42.72 14.74 -16.46
C MET A 1 -42.67 13.71 -15.34
N SER A 2 -41.54 13.02 -15.08
CA SER A 2 -41.18 12.51 -13.73
C SER A 2 -39.77 11.86 -13.68
N VAL A 3 -38.73 12.54 -14.20
CA VAL A 3 -37.32 12.13 -14.02
C VAL A 3 -36.71 12.75 -12.74
N VAL A 4 -37.55 13.20 -11.80
CA VAL A 4 -37.11 13.99 -10.62
C VAL A 4 -36.88 13.15 -9.35
N THR A 5 -37.12 11.84 -9.34
CA THR A 5 -37.40 11.15 -8.06
C THR A 5 -36.32 10.25 -7.45
N ARG A 6 -35.15 10.03 -8.07
CA ARG A 6 -34.06 9.21 -7.46
C ARG A 6 -32.91 10.02 -6.84
N SER A 7 -32.58 11.16 -7.43
CA SER A 7 -31.47 12.03 -6.96
C SER A 7 -31.88 12.89 -5.76
N LYS A 8 -33.10 13.46 -5.78
CA LYS A 8 -33.62 14.28 -4.68
C LYS A 8 -33.90 13.48 -3.40
N SER A 9 -34.35 12.24 -3.54
CA SER A 9 -34.60 11.32 -2.42
C SER A 9 -33.30 10.85 -1.76
N ALA A 10 -32.24 10.60 -2.53
CA ALA A 10 -30.92 10.29 -1.98
C ALA A 10 -30.25 11.50 -1.29
N ALA A 11 -30.54 12.73 -1.75
CA ALA A 11 -30.11 13.95 -1.07
C ALA A 11 -30.89 14.19 0.23
N ALA A 12 -32.22 14.04 0.21
CA ALA A 12 -33.06 14.15 1.39
C ALA A 12 -32.75 13.08 2.44
N LEU A 13 -32.49 11.84 2.03
CA LEU A 13 -32.04 10.77 2.93
C LEU A 13 -30.70 11.10 3.58
N ARG A 14 -29.74 11.67 2.83
CA ARG A 14 -28.46 12.12 3.41
C ARG A 14 -28.66 13.23 4.43
N ASP A 15 -29.53 14.19 4.14
CA ASP A 15 -29.85 15.29 5.06
C ASP A 15 -30.49 14.79 6.36
N ILE A 16 -31.46 13.87 6.25
CA ILE A 16 -32.10 13.23 7.41
C ILE A 16 -31.07 12.47 8.24
N VAL A 17 -30.21 11.69 7.58
CA VAL A 17 -29.13 10.92 8.23
C VAL A 17 -28.14 11.85 8.93
N HIS A 18 -27.83 13.01 8.36
CA HIS A 18 -26.94 14.00 8.95
C HIS A 18 -27.49 14.68 10.21
N HIS A 19 -28.80 14.61 10.45
CA HIS A 19 -29.47 15.27 11.58
C HIS A 19 -30.07 14.26 12.58
N LEU A 20 -29.77 12.97 12.42
CA LEU A 20 -30.17 11.95 13.38
C LEU A 20 -29.48 12.19 14.73
N PRO A 21 -30.22 12.23 15.85
CA PRO A 21 -29.65 12.26 17.19
C PRO A 21 -28.77 11.03 17.46
N ASP A 22 -27.73 11.22 18.27
CA ASP A 22 -26.78 10.16 18.66
C ASP A 22 -27.46 8.91 19.22
N CYS A 23 -28.58 9.05 19.93
CA CYS A 23 -29.35 7.91 20.47
C CYS A 23 -30.00 7.02 19.40
N LEU A 24 -30.32 7.56 18.22
CA LEU A 24 -30.83 6.75 17.10
C LEU A 24 -29.69 6.07 16.35
N TRP A 25 -28.51 6.69 16.30
CA TRP A 25 -27.30 6.03 15.81
C TRP A 25 -26.92 4.81 16.64
N LEU A 26 -27.03 4.91 17.97
CA LEU A 26 -26.86 3.76 18.88
C LEU A 26 -27.74 2.58 18.51
N GLU A 27 -29.01 2.82 18.21
CA GLU A 27 -29.95 1.75 17.84
C GLU A 27 -29.70 1.20 16.44
N ILE A 28 -29.36 2.05 15.48
CA ILE A 28 -28.98 1.60 14.13
C ILE A 28 -27.75 0.69 14.21
N PHE A 29 -26.72 1.08 14.96
CA PHE A 29 -25.52 0.27 15.13
C PHE A 29 -25.82 -1.04 15.87
N SER A 30 -26.56 -0.99 16.96
CA SER A 30 -26.86 -2.18 17.77
C SER A 30 -27.63 -3.27 16.99
N ASN A 31 -28.26 -2.93 15.86
CA ASN A 31 -29.04 -3.85 15.05
C ASN A 31 -28.38 -4.24 13.71
N LEU A 32 -27.19 -3.71 13.40
CA LEU A 32 -26.50 -4.04 12.15
C LEU A 32 -25.74 -5.38 12.25
N PRO A 33 -25.81 -6.24 11.22
CA PRO A 33 -25.02 -7.46 11.17
C PRO A 33 -23.53 -7.12 10.95
N GLU A 34 -22.64 -7.92 11.54
CA GLU A 34 -21.18 -7.69 11.56
C GLU A 34 -20.59 -7.43 10.17
N LYS A 35 -21.09 -8.16 9.16
CA LYS A 35 -20.70 -8.03 7.75
C LYS A 35 -21.01 -6.67 7.10
N GLU A 36 -21.94 -5.88 7.65
CA GLU A 36 -22.34 -4.58 7.11
C GLU A 36 -21.65 -3.40 7.81
N ILE A 37 -21.01 -3.64 8.97
CA ILE A 37 -20.31 -2.59 9.75
C ILE A 37 -19.18 -1.96 8.94
N GLY A 38 -18.41 -2.79 8.22
CA GLY A 38 -17.33 -2.35 7.34
C GLY A 38 -17.79 -1.51 6.14
N ARG A 39 -19.10 -1.37 5.91
CA ARG A 39 -19.67 -0.55 4.83
C ARG A 39 -20.25 0.78 5.32
N LEU A 40 -20.55 0.92 6.60
CA LEU A 40 -21.19 2.12 7.17
C LEU A 40 -20.40 3.42 6.97
N PRO A 41 -19.05 3.45 7.10
CA PRO A 41 -18.31 4.70 6.96
C PRO A 41 -18.28 5.22 5.51
N ALA A 42 -18.54 4.34 4.54
CA ALA A 42 -18.70 4.67 3.13
C ALA A 42 -20.12 5.19 2.79
N VAL A 43 -21.12 4.84 3.61
CA VAL A 43 -22.53 5.22 3.40
C VAL A 43 -22.91 6.49 4.19
N CYS A 44 -22.26 6.75 5.33
CA CYS A 44 -22.55 7.89 6.19
C CYS A 44 -21.28 8.60 6.66
N SER A 45 -21.06 9.83 6.18
CA SER A 45 -19.94 10.67 6.66
C SER A 45 -20.11 11.14 8.10
N HIS A 46 -21.33 11.18 8.64
CA HIS A 46 -21.60 11.47 10.05
C HIS A 46 -21.07 10.38 10.99
N PHE A 47 -20.85 9.14 10.51
CA PHE A 47 -20.12 8.10 11.25
C PHE A 47 -18.75 8.57 11.75
N ARG A 48 -18.11 9.49 11.02
CA ARG A 48 -16.81 10.07 11.37
C ARG A 48 -16.89 11.10 12.51
N ALA A 49 -18.08 11.60 12.82
CA ALA A 49 -18.35 12.68 13.77
C ALA A 49 -19.03 12.20 15.07
N ILE A 50 -19.37 10.91 15.17
CA ILE A 50 -20.05 10.36 16.35
C ILE A 50 -19.16 10.45 17.58
N ALA A 51 -19.75 10.95 18.67
CA ALA A 51 -19.04 11.10 19.93
C ALA A 51 -18.48 9.73 20.40
N PRO A 52 -17.21 9.65 20.82
CA PRO A 52 -16.57 8.40 21.23
C PRO A 52 -17.33 7.62 22.31
N ASP A 53 -18.08 8.30 23.17
CA ASP A 53 -18.84 7.70 24.27
C ASP A 53 -20.10 6.98 23.75
N VAL A 54 -20.73 7.53 22.72
CA VAL A 54 -21.89 6.95 22.02
C VAL A 54 -21.46 5.64 21.33
N TRP A 55 -20.36 5.66 20.58
CA TRP A 55 -19.85 4.44 19.96
C TRP A 55 -19.49 3.34 20.98
N ARG A 56 -18.91 3.72 22.13
CA ARG A 56 -18.59 2.77 23.21
C ARG A 56 -19.85 2.13 23.82
N GLU A 57 -20.93 2.89 23.97
CA GLU A 57 -22.21 2.40 24.48
C GLU A 57 -22.91 1.45 23.49
N ALA A 58 -22.84 1.72 22.17
CA ALA A 58 -23.30 0.79 21.14
C ALA A 58 -22.52 -0.53 21.16
N CYS A 59 -21.19 -0.46 21.29
CA CYS A 59 -20.35 -1.64 21.43
C CYS A 59 -20.68 -2.45 22.69
N ALA A 60 -20.95 -1.78 23.82
CA ALA A 60 -21.35 -2.43 25.07
C ALA A 60 -22.65 -3.24 24.95
N LYS A 61 -23.62 -2.71 24.19
CA LYS A 61 -24.97 -3.28 24.08
C LYS A 61 -25.04 -4.53 23.20
N ARG A 62 -24.19 -4.64 22.18
CA ARG A 62 -24.27 -5.71 21.16
C ARG A 62 -23.00 -6.55 21.03
N TRP A 63 -21.84 -5.98 21.33
CA TRP A 63 -20.54 -6.59 21.05
C TRP A 63 -19.60 -6.51 22.27
N PRO A 64 -19.83 -7.38 23.28
CA PRO A 64 -19.09 -7.36 24.54
C PRO A 64 -17.57 -7.46 24.36
N GLU A 65 -17.11 -8.15 23.31
CA GLU A 65 -15.70 -8.29 22.96
C GLU A 65 -15.08 -6.98 22.49
N TRP A 66 -15.77 -6.23 21.62
CA TRP A 66 -15.34 -4.90 21.16
C TRP A 66 -15.41 -3.85 22.27
N PHE A 67 -16.40 -3.96 23.16
CA PHE A 67 -16.47 -3.14 24.37
C PHE A 67 -15.24 -3.37 25.27
N ALA A 68 -14.81 -4.62 25.44
CA ALA A 68 -13.59 -4.94 26.20
C ALA A 68 -12.33 -4.34 25.56
N VAL A 69 -12.19 -4.37 24.22
CA VAL A 69 -11.09 -3.73 23.48
C VAL A 69 -11.08 -2.21 23.63
N SER A 70 -12.25 -1.57 23.64
CA SER A 70 -12.38 -0.12 23.84
C SER A 70 -12.00 0.35 25.26
N ARG A 71 -12.03 -0.56 26.25
CA ARG A 71 -11.70 -0.33 27.66
C ARG A 71 -10.24 -0.65 28.03
N ALA A 72 -9.41 -1.13 27.11
CA ALA A 72 -8.05 -1.53 27.43
C ALA A 72 -7.25 -0.33 28.00
N PRO A 73 -6.46 -0.48 29.08
CA PRO A 73 -5.84 0.64 29.81
C PRO A 73 -4.84 1.48 29.00
N SER A 74 -4.51 1.09 27.77
CA SER A 74 -3.65 1.87 26.88
C SER A 74 -4.49 2.79 25.99
N GLY A 75 -4.44 4.09 26.27
CA GLY A 75 -4.99 5.12 25.39
C GLY A 75 -4.22 5.18 24.07
N ALA A 76 -4.48 4.25 23.14
CA ALA A 76 -4.05 4.30 21.73
C ALA A 76 -4.55 3.12 20.87
N GLN A 77 -4.87 1.96 21.47
CA GLN A 77 -5.00 0.70 20.69
C GLN A 77 -6.23 0.65 19.77
N TRP A 78 -7.40 1.13 20.23
CA TRP A 78 -8.61 1.23 19.40
C TRP A 78 -8.52 2.35 18.35
N ARG A 79 -7.83 3.46 18.65
CA ARG A 79 -7.59 4.55 17.69
C ARG A 79 -6.80 4.06 16.49
N ARG A 80 -5.77 3.25 16.73
CA ARG A 80 -4.98 2.60 15.67
C ARG A 80 -5.81 1.61 14.84
N HIS A 81 -6.85 0.98 15.41
CA HIS A 81 -7.76 0.12 14.63
C HIS A 81 -8.58 0.97 13.65
N TYR A 82 -9.20 2.05 14.14
CA TYR A 82 -9.99 2.97 13.33
C TYR A 82 -9.16 3.67 12.25
N GLU A 83 -7.94 4.09 12.58
CA GLU A 83 -7.01 4.69 11.64
C GLU A 83 -6.69 3.76 10.45
N MET A 84 -6.44 2.48 10.70
CA MET A 84 -6.17 1.52 9.63
C MET A 84 -7.41 1.34 8.74
N PHE A 85 -8.59 1.22 9.33
CA PHE A 85 -9.83 1.14 8.56
C PHE A 85 -10.04 2.40 7.70
N GLN A 86 -9.82 3.59 8.25
CA GLN A 86 -9.89 4.85 7.48
C GLN A 86 -8.87 4.90 6.34
N LEU A 87 -7.64 4.48 6.61
CA LEU A 87 -6.56 4.41 5.63
C LEU A 87 -6.94 3.45 4.49
N ARG A 88 -7.53 2.30 4.80
CA ARG A 88 -8.08 1.37 3.80
C ARG A 88 -9.19 2.00 2.99
N GLN A 89 -10.18 2.65 3.62
CA GLN A 89 -11.29 3.27 2.88
C GLN A 89 -10.78 4.32 1.89
N ARG A 90 -9.84 5.17 2.33
CA ARG A 90 -9.17 6.12 1.43
C ARG A 90 -8.47 5.43 0.28
N ASP A 91 -7.75 4.35 0.55
CA ASP A 91 -7.06 3.55 -0.48
C ASP A 91 -8.03 2.94 -1.50
N LEU A 92 -9.21 2.48 -1.07
CA LEU A 92 -10.26 1.95 -1.95
C LEU A 92 -10.95 3.04 -2.80
N GLU A 93 -11.00 4.28 -2.31
CA GLU A 93 -11.58 5.42 -3.02
C GLU A 93 -10.62 6.02 -4.06
N LEU A 94 -9.34 5.63 -4.07
CA LEU A 94 -8.37 6.15 -5.02
C LEU A 94 -8.68 5.71 -6.46
N HIS A 95 -8.65 6.68 -7.36
CA HIS A 95 -8.62 6.41 -8.80
C HIS A 95 -7.20 6.04 -9.23
N LEU A 96 -6.82 4.80 -8.94
CA LEU A 96 -5.51 4.25 -9.28
C LEU A 96 -5.34 4.11 -10.79
N ALA A 97 -4.10 4.26 -11.25
CA ALA A 97 -3.74 3.87 -12.60
C ALA A 97 -4.00 2.37 -12.79
N THR A 98 -4.31 1.99 -14.01
CA THR A 98 -4.53 0.59 -14.42
C THR A 98 -3.81 0.34 -15.74
N PRO A 99 -3.45 -0.92 -16.08
CA PRO A 99 -2.84 -1.24 -17.36
C PRO A 99 -3.62 -0.68 -18.56
N PRO A 100 -4.97 -0.78 -18.63
CA PRO A 100 -5.72 -0.19 -19.73
C PRO A 100 -5.56 1.33 -19.83
N THR A 101 -5.55 2.05 -18.71
CA THR A 101 -5.37 3.52 -18.72
C THR A 101 -3.96 3.91 -19.16
N ILE A 102 -2.93 3.21 -18.71
CA ILE A 102 -1.54 3.48 -19.08
C ILE A 102 -1.33 3.14 -20.56
N ASN A 103 -1.76 1.96 -21.01
CA ASN A 103 -1.61 1.52 -22.41
C ASN A 103 -2.40 2.37 -23.40
N LYS A 104 -3.50 3.00 -22.97
CA LYS A 104 -4.27 3.93 -23.80
C LYS A 104 -3.55 5.28 -23.96
N THR A 105 -2.85 5.72 -22.92
CA THR A 105 -2.18 7.02 -22.89
C THR A 105 -0.78 6.96 -23.51
N GLN A 106 -0.03 5.87 -23.27
CA GLN A 106 1.35 5.74 -23.72
C GLN A 106 1.46 5.27 -25.17
N SER A 107 2.24 6.01 -25.95
CA SER A 107 2.56 5.67 -27.35
C SER A 107 3.90 4.94 -27.52
N VAL A 108 4.87 5.17 -26.61
CA VAL A 108 6.23 4.59 -26.69
C VAL A 108 6.64 3.80 -25.46
N VAL A 109 6.08 4.13 -24.29
CA VAL A 109 6.38 3.43 -23.03
C VAL A 109 5.57 2.13 -23.00
N THR A 110 6.24 1.02 -22.73
CA THR A 110 5.63 -0.31 -22.64
C THR A 110 5.76 -0.84 -21.21
N ALA A 111 5.04 -1.92 -20.89
CA ALA A 111 5.20 -2.60 -19.61
C ALA A 111 6.66 -2.99 -19.33
N VAL A 112 7.39 -3.47 -20.35
CA VAL A 112 8.80 -3.86 -20.23
C VAL A 112 9.69 -2.66 -19.86
N HIS A 113 9.51 -1.52 -20.55
CA HIS A 113 10.25 -0.30 -20.21
C HIS A 113 9.99 0.09 -18.75
N ARG A 114 8.74 0.03 -18.31
CA ARG A 114 8.32 0.39 -16.95
C ARG A 114 8.87 -0.59 -15.90
N THR A 115 8.95 -1.88 -16.18
CA THR A 115 9.61 -2.87 -15.32
C THR A 115 11.09 -2.53 -15.14
N ILE A 116 11.84 -2.34 -16.24
CA ILE A 116 13.28 -2.00 -16.20
C ILE A 116 13.52 -0.72 -15.39
N LEU A 117 12.72 0.32 -15.61
CA LEU A 117 12.85 1.57 -14.84
C LEU A 117 12.55 1.36 -13.36
N THR A 118 11.58 0.51 -13.02
CA THR A 118 11.21 0.24 -11.63
C THR A 118 12.28 -0.55 -10.90
N GLU A 119 12.90 -1.53 -11.57
CA GLU A 119 14.07 -2.24 -11.05
C GLU A 119 15.19 -1.25 -10.75
N TRP A 120 15.55 -0.41 -11.72
CA TRP A 120 16.57 0.62 -11.54
C TRP A 120 16.26 1.58 -10.39
N LEU A 121 15.01 2.04 -10.26
CA LEU A 121 14.60 2.89 -9.12
C LEU A 121 14.75 2.17 -7.77
N ALA A 122 14.54 0.85 -7.72
CA ALA A 122 14.77 0.07 -6.51
C ALA A 122 16.26 0.06 -6.13
N GLU A 123 17.16 -0.06 -7.12
CA GLU A 123 18.61 0.03 -6.91
C GLU A 123 18.99 1.41 -6.38
N VAL A 124 18.47 2.49 -7.00
CA VAL A 124 18.70 3.88 -6.54
C VAL A 124 18.25 4.07 -5.11
N CYS A 125 17.03 3.63 -4.76
CA CYS A 125 16.53 3.70 -3.39
C CYS A 125 17.43 2.95 -2.40
N HIS A 126 17.96 1.79 -2.79
CA HIS A 126 18.87 1.02 -1.97
C HIS A 126 20.24 1.71 -1.81
N THR A 127 20.86 2.19 -2.89
CA THR A 127 22.13 2.91 -2.86
C THR A 127 22.07 4.16 -1.99
N TRP A 128 20.91 4.79 -1.91
CA TRP A 128 20.68 5.98 -1.08
C TRP A 128 20.11 5.68 0.32
N ASP A 129 19.98 4.40 0.69
CA ASP A 129 19.39 3.94 1.97
C ASP A 129 18.01 4.58 2.25
N LEU A 130 17.17 4.66 1.22
CA LEU A 130 15.82 5.21 1.33
C LEU A 130 14.85 4.17 1.90
N ASP A 131 13.93 4.61 2.77
CA ASP A 131 12.87 3.74 3.29
C ASP A 131 12.06 3.18 2.11
N SER A 132 11.93 1.85 2.05
CA SER A 132 11.20 1.14 1.00
C SER A 132 9.80 1.70 0.68
N THR A 133 9.11 2.34 1.63
CA THR A 133 7.82 3.02 1.39
C THR A 133 7.91 4.12 0.32
N LEU A 134 9.09 4.76 0.16
CA LEU A 134 9.36 5.77 -0.86
C LEU A 134 9.36 5.18 -2.26
N LEU A 135 9.94 3.99 -2.46
CA LEU A 135 9.89 3.31 -3.77
C LEU A 135 8.44 3.04 -4.20
N PHE A 136 7.62 2.50 -3.30
CA PHE A 136 6.19 2.26 -3.59
C PHE A 136 5.45 3.56 -3.92
N LYS A 137 5.80 4.67 -3.26
CA LYS A 137 5.21 5.98 -3.55
C LYS A 137 5.66 6.52 -4.90
N ALA A 138 6.95 6.48 -5.19
CA ALA A 138 7.54 6.93 -6.44
C ALA A 138 6.94 6.19 -7.64
N VAL A 139 6.83 4.86 -7.55
CA VAL A 139 6.24 4.03 -8.60
C VAL A 139 4.75 4.32 -8.75
N GLY A 140 4.01 4.52 -7.65
CA GLY A 140 2.61 4.94 -7.71
C GLY A 140 2.41 6.31 -8.38
N TYR A 141 3.32 7.26 -8.16
CA TYR A 141 3.32 8.56 -8.83
C TYR A 141 3.64 8.42 -10.33
N LEU A 142 4.66 7.62 -10.66
CA LEU A 142 5.01 7.32 -12.05
C LEU A 142 3.83 6.69 -12.80
N ASP A 143 3.22 5.65 -12.25
CA ASP A 143 2.07 4.97 -12.87
C ASP A 143 0.87 5.92 -13.04
N HIS A 144 0.61 6.78 -12.04
CA HIS A 144 -0.43 7.81 -12.15
C HIS A 144 -0.12 8.80 -13.28
N TYR A 145 1.10 9.34 -13.33
CA TYR A 145 1.55 10.24 -14.37
C TYR A 145 1.41 9.59 -15.76
N LEU A 146 1.88 8.35 -15.93
CA LEU A 146 1.75 7.60 -17.19
C LEU A 146 0.31 7.32 -17.61
N SER A 147 -0.62 7.26 -16.65
CA SER A 147 -2.05 7.08 -16.98
C SER A 147 -2.69 8.34 -17.57
N LYS A 148 -2.08 9.52 -17.38
CA LYS A 148 -2.64 10.84 -17.77
C LYS A 148 -1.80 11.60 -18.79
N HIS A 149 -0.48 11.38 -18.82
CA HIS A 149 0.46 12.12 -19.65
C HIS A 149 1.24 11.16 -20.56
N ASN A 150 1.18 11.37 -21.87
CA ASN A 150 1.94 10.58 -22.83
C ASN A 150 3.42 11.01 -22.82
N VAL A 151 4.34 10.08 -22.57
CA VAL A 151 5.77 10.34 -22.73
C VAL A 151 6.09 10.30 -24.22
N ALA A 152 6.41 11.45 -24.82
CA ALA A 152 6.64 11.54 -26.26
C ALA A 152 7.94 10.85 -26.73
N HIS A 153 8.96 10.84 -25.87
CA HIS A 153 10.28 10.29 -26.20
C HIS A 153 10.73 9.33 -25.10
N LEU A 154 11.00 8.07 -25.47
CA LEU A 154 11.43 7.05 -24.52
C LEU A 154 12.70 7.45 -23.75
N GLY A 155 13.60 8.22 -24.36
CA GLY A 155 14.80 8.75 -23.70
C GLY A 155 14.53 9.73 -22.54
N ARG A 156 13.30 10.23 -22.39
CA ARG A 156 12.88 11.04 -21.22
C ARG A 156 12.20 10.21 -20.14
N PHE A 157 11.96 8.92 -20.37
CA PHE A 157 11.19 8.10 -19.43
C PHE A 157 11.91 7.94 -18.08
N GLN A 158 13.23 7.76 -18.07
CA GLN A 158 14.03 7.70 -16.85
C GLN A 158 13.96 9.01 -16.04
N LEU A 159 13.95 10.16 -16.71
CA LEU A 159 13.76 11.47 -16.06
C LEU A 159 12.44 11.53 -15.27
N TYR A 160 11.33 11.04 -15.85
CA TYR A 160 10.04 10.99 -15.14
C TYR A 160 10.04 10.00 -13.96
N GLY A 161 10.83 8.92 -14.04
CA GLY A 161 11.10 8.05 -12.89
C GLY A 161 11.81 8.77 -11.75
N LEU A 162 12.90 9.49 -12.06
CA LEU A 162 13.64 10.31 -11.09
C LEU A 162 12.79 11.43 -10.49
N ALA A 163 12.03 12.13 -11.34
CA ALA A 163 11.09 13.17 -10.92
C ALA A 163 10.03 12.61 -9.97
N SER A 164 9.49 11.42 -10.24
CA SER A 164 8.52 10.75 -9.37
C SER A 164 9.13 10.37 -8.01
N LEU A 165 10.37 9.88 -8.00
CA LEU A 165 11.11 9.60 -6.76
C LEU A 165 11.37 10.88 -5.95
N ARG A 166 11.83 11.95 -6.61
CA ARG A 166 12.07 13.24 -5.97
C ARG A 166 10.79 13.84 -5.40
N ALA A 167 9.69 13.76 -6.14
CA ALA A 167 8.37 14.20 -5.68
C ALA A 167 7.89 13.40 -4.46
N ALA A 168 8.08 12.07 -4.45
CA ALA A 168 7.74 11.22 -3.31
C ALA A 168 8.57 11.55 -2.07
N LEU A 169 9.88 11.78 -2.25
CA LEU A 169 10.80 12.17 -1.18
C LEU A 169 10.42 13.53 -0.58
N GLY A 170 10.09 14.51 -1.43
CA GLY A 170 9.63 15.82 -0.98
C GLY A 170 8.34 15.74 -0.15
N ALA A 171 7.35 14.97 -0.64
CA ALA A 171 6.08 14.77 0.07
C ALA A 171 6.23 13.98 1.39
N ALA A 172 7.23 13.11 1.51
CA ALA A 172 7.56 12.45 2.77
C ALA A 172 8.24 13.41 3.75
N GLY A 173 9.21 14.20 3.28
CA GLY A 173 9.92 15.20 4.06
C GLY A 173 8.99 16.25 4.69
N SER A 174 8.04 16.78 3.92
CA SER A 174 7.06 17.76 4.43
C SER A 174 6.13 17.21 5.52
N ARG A 175 5.96 15.88 5.62
CA ARG A 175 5.12 15.24 6.66
C ARG A 175 5.91 14.88 7.92
N SER A 176 7.22 14.71 7.80
CA SER A 176 8.08 14.41 8.94
C SER A 176 8.37 15.68 9.71
N GLN A 177 7.59 15.97 10.76
CA GLN A 177 7.83 17.10 11.67
C GLN A 177 9.15 17.02 12.45
N THR A 178 9.94 15.95 12.26
CA THR A 178 11.18 15.65 12.98
C THR A 178 12.43 15.74 12.11
N ALA A 179 12.31 15.97 10.80
CA ALA A 179 13.46 16.06 9.91
C ALA A 179 14.09 17.45 10.01
N GLN A 180 15.37 17.50 10.40
CA GLN A 180 16.18 18.72 10.28
C GLN A 180 16.13 19.19 8.83
N GLN A 181 15.55 20.37 8.62
CA GLN A 181 15.17 20.89 7.31
C GLN A 181 16.38 20.99 6.34
N ASP A 182 17.58 21.08 6.89
CA ASP A 182 18.87 21.12 6.18
C ASP A 182 19.31 19.79 5.57
N ASP A 183 18.90 18.64 6.14
CA ASP A 183 19.23 17.33 5.57
C ASP A 183 18.27 16.94 4.45
N LEU A 184 17.00 17.35 4.58
CA LEU A 184 16.00 17.19 3.51
C LEU A 184 16.33 18.02 2.27
N SER A 185 16.79 19.26 2.44
CA SER A 185 17.17 20.13 1.31
C SER A 185 18.32 19.52 0.49
N LYS A 186 19.33 18.95 1.16
CA LYS A 186 20.43 18.21 0.51
C LYS A 186 19.97 16.90 -0.13
N GLN A 187 18.94 16.24 0.42
CA GLN A 187 18.35 15.04 -0.19
C GLN A 187 17.53 15.35 -1.44
N LEU A 188 16.95 16.55 -1.52
CA LEU A 188 16.11 17.00 -2.63
C LEU A 188 16.88 17.82 -3.69
N ASP A 189 18.20 17.98 -3.53
CA ASP A 189 19.05 18.68 -4.49
C ASP A 189 18.96 18.04 -5.89
N PRO A 190 18.42 18.74 -6.91
CA PRO A 190 18.33 18.23 -8.28
C PRO A 190 19.68 17.76 -8.84
N GLN A 191 20.80 18.33 -8.38
CA GLN A 191 22.14 17.92 -8.79
C GLN A 191 22.42 16.45 -8.48
N ARG A 192 21.91 15.91 -7.37
CA ARG A 192 22.10 14.49 -7.00
C ARG A 192 21.36 13.54 -7.93
N PHE A 193 20.16 13.93 -8.37
CA PHE A 193 19.36 13.17 -9.33
C PHE A 193 19.96 13.26 -10.75
N ALA A 194 20.54 14.40 -11.12
CA ALA A 194 21.33 14.52 -12.35
C ALA A 194 22.58 13.62 -12.30
N GLN A 195 23.26 13.53 -11.16
CA GLN A 195 24.45 12.68 -11.00
C GLN A 195 24.15 11.19 -11.12
N ILE A 196 23.06 10.68 -10.53
CA ILE A 196 22.72 9.24 -10.58
C ILE A 196 22.26 8.79 -11.98
N SER A 197 21.90 9.72 -12.86
CA SER A 197 21.61 9.45 -14.27
C SER A 197 22.85 9.64 -15.17
N ASP A 198 24.06 9.56 -14.61
CA ASP A 198 25.32 9.81 -15.32
C ASP A 198 25.35 11.17 -16.07
N LYS A 199 24.67 12.18 -15.52
CA LYS A 199 24.49 13.51 -16.12
C LYS A 199 23.78 13.49 -17.48
N THR A 200 22.96 12.47 -17.73
CA THR A 200 22.06 12.43 -18.90
C THR A 200 21.09 13.61 -18.89
N TYR A 201 20.70 14.06 -17.70
CA TYR A 201 19.80 15.20 -17.50
C TYR A 201 20.49 16.32 -16.71
N SER A 202 20.16 17.56 -17.02
CA SER A 202 20.57 18.72 -16.23
C SER A 202 19.75 18.84 -14.92
N PRO A 203 20.27 19.51 -13.87
CA PRO A 203 19.52 19.81 -12.66
C PRO A 203 18.20 20.54 -12.94
N ASP A 204 18.23 21.49 -13.89
CA ASP A 204 17.04 22.26 -14.31
C ASP A 204 15.97 21.36 -14.94
N GLU A 205 16.37 20.39 -15.78
CA GLU A 205 15.44 19.40 -16.34
C GLU A 205 14.82 18.50 -15.27
N VAL A 206 15.62 18.08 -14.28
CA VAL A 206 15.12 17.30 -13.13
C VAL A 206 14.12 18.13 -12.34
N GLU A 207 14.42 19.39 -12.06
CA GLU A 207 13.54 20.27 -11.31
C GLU A 207 12.22 20.51 -12.04
N GLN A 208 12.29 20.83 -13.34
CA GLN A 208 11.11 21.04 -14.18
C GLN A 208 10.25 19.78 -14.27
N ALA A 209 10.85 18.61 -14.52
CA ALA A 209 10.10 17.36 -14.57
C ALA A 209 9.50 16.99 -13.21
N THR A 210 10.18 17.31 -12.11
CA THR A 210 9.62 17.09 -10.76
C THR A 210 8.39 17.95 -10.52
N ALA A 211 8.45 19.24 -10.88
CA ALA A 211 7.30 20.14 -10.76
C ALA A 211 6.12 19.65 -11.61
N GLU A 212 6.39 19.22 -12.84
CA GLU A 212 5.39 18.65 -13.75
C GLU A 212 4.72 17.40 -13.14
N VAL A 213 5.50 16.47 -12.59
CA VAL A 213 4.96 15.28 -11.92
C VAL A 213 4.15 15.68 -10.69
N GLN A 214 4.66 16.58 -9.84
CA GLN A 214 3.96 17.03 -8.63
C GLN A 214 2.60 17.66 -8.93
N GLU A 215 2.50 18.46 -9.99
CA GLU A 215 1.23 19.05 -10.44
C GLU A 215 0.23 17.98 -10.91
N ALA A 216 0.71 16.90 -11.52
CA ALA A 216 -0.12 15.79 -11.98
C ALA A 216 -0.62 14.89 -10.84
N ILE A 217 0.05 14.83 -9.68
CA ILE A 217 -0.32 13.92 -8.59
C ILE A 217 -1.41 14.53 -7.69
N PRO A 218 -2.62 13.93 -7.62
CA PRO A 218 -3.68 14.44 -6.76
C PRO A 218 -3.31 14.31 -5.28
N HIS A 219 -3.77 15.25 -4.47
CA HIS A 219 -3.46 15.31 -3.03
C HIS A 219 -3.84 14.01 -2.31
N GLU A 220 -4.95 13.36 -2.69
CA GLU A 220 -5.40 12.08 -2.14
C GLU A 220 -4.34 10.99 -2.32
N LEU A 221 -3.73 10.90 -3.50
CA LEU A 221 -2.66 9.95 -3.78
C LEU A 221 -1.36 10.31 -3.04
N GLN A 222 -1.10 11.61 -2.81
CA GLN A 222 0.06 12.04 -2.02
C GLN A 222 -0.03 11.59 -0.56
N VAL A 223 -1.19 11.78 0.07
CA VAL A 223 -1.41 11.45 1.48
C VAL A 223 -1.73 9.97 1.72
N ALA A 224 -2.14 9.23 0.68
CA ALA A 224 -2.49 7.82 0.80
C ALA A 224 -1.36 6.96 1.41
N PRO A 225 -1.68 5.92 2.20
CA PRO A 225 -0.70 4.92 2.61
C PRO A 225 -0.22 4.10 1.40
N CYS A 226 1.05 3.71 1.36
CA CYS A 226 1.52 2.74 0.36
C CYS A 226 1.45 1.30 0.88
N ALA A 227 1.59 0.33 -0.02
CA ALA A 227 1.38 -1.08 0.33
C ALA A 227 2.38 -1.56 1.41
N LYS A 228 3.63 -1.09 1.35
CA LYS A 228 4.64 -1.41 2.37
C LYS A 228 4.26 -0.94 3.78
N LEU A 229 3.58 0.21 3.89
CA LEU A 229 3.08 0.71 5.17
C LEU A 229 1.97 -0.19 5.74
N PHE A 230 1.04 -0.63 4.89
CA PHE A 230 0.02 -1.60 5.29
C PHE A 230 0.64 -2.93 5.74
N LEU A 231 1.64 -3.43 5.00
CA LEU A 231 2.33 -4.67 5.37
C LEU A 231 2.98 -4.57 6.74
N ARG A 232 3.72 -3.49 7.03
CA ARG A 232 4.28 -3.19 8.36
C ARG A 232 3.20 -3.18 9.43
N SER A 233 2.06 -2.56 9.13
CA SER A 233 0.93 -2.45 10.05
C SER A 233 0.28 -3.79 10.36
N PHE A 234 0.11 -4.66 9.36
CA PHE A 234 -0.47 -6.00 9.53
C PHE A 234 0.48 -6.91 10.32
N TRP A 235 1.76 -6.90 9.97
CA TRP A 235 2.79 -7.65 10.69
C TRP A 235 2.86 -7.28 12.17
N TYR A 236 2.91 -5.98 12.48
CA TYR A 236 2.94 -5.51 13.86
C TYR A 236 1.73 -5.96 14.67
N ARG A 237 0.55 -6.11 14.05
CA ARG A 237 -0.66 -6.60 14.73
C ARG A 237 -0.59 -8.09 15.02
N LEU A 238 -0.10 -8.89 14.09
CA LEU A 238 0.14 -10.33 14.32
C LEU A 238 1.13 -10.54 15.47
N ALA A 239 2.24 -9.80 15.45
CA ALA A 239 3.25 -9.77 16.50
C ALA A 239 2.67 -9.33 17.87
N ALA A 240 2.00 -8.17 17.93
CA ALA A 240 1.50 -7.59 19.18
C ALA A 240 0.37 -8.41 19.82
N SER A 241 -0.41 -9.12 19.00
CA SER A 241 -1.45 -10.05 19.48
C SER A 241 -0.90 -11.42 19.88
N LYS A 242 0.42 -11.65 19.71
CA LYS A 242 1.08 -12.94 19.89
C LYS A 242 0.52 -14.06 18.99
N HIS A 243 -0.15 -13.69 17.89
CA HIS A 243 -0.56 -14.66 16.88
C HIS A 243 0.66 -15.25 16.17
N ILE A 244 1.72 -14.45 16.01
CA ILE A 244 3.01 -14.87 15.47
C ILE A 244 4.12 -14.38 16.39
N ASP A 245 5.15 -15.21 16.56
CA ASP A 245 6.36 -14.83 17.30
C ASP A 245 7.12 -13.73 16.55
N ASN A 246 7.56 -12.72 17.29
CA ASN A 246 8.45 -11.66 16.80
C ASN A 246 9.74 -12.20 16.16
N GLY A 247 10.17 -13.41 16.55
CA GLY A 247 11.31 -14.09 15.93
C GLY A 247 11.08 -14.49 14.47
N ARG A 248 9.84 -14.64 14.01
CA ARG A 248 9.49 -15.16 12.66
C ARG A 248 9.56 -14.11 11.55
N MET A 249 10.55 -13.22 11.61
CA MET A 249 10.72 -12.15 10.65
C MET A 249 10.91 -12.64 9.20
N HIS A 250 11.32 -13.89 8.98
CA HIS A 250 11.37 -14.49 7.64
C HIS A 250 10.02 -14.43 6.90
N VAL A 251 8.89 -14.55 7.62
CA VAL A 251 7.55 -14.39 7.05
C VAL A 251 7.36 -12.97 6.51
N TYR A 252 7.71 -11.95 7.30
CA TYR A 252 7.63 -10.56 6.89
C TYR A 252 8.57 -10.23 5.73
N THR A 253 9.77 -10.81 5.72
CA THR A 253 10.73 -10.66 4.63
C THR A 253 10.17 -11.23 3.33
N LEU A 254 9.59 -12.44 3.36
CA LEU A 254 8.97 -13.06 2.18
C LEU A 254 7.78 -12.24 1.69
N ALA A 255 6.92 -11.80 2.60
CA ALA A 255 5.79 -10.92 2.26
C ALA A 255 6.27 -9.60 1.63
N SER A 256 7.36 -9.04 2.15
CA SER A 256 7.96 -7.80 1.63
C SER A 256 8.51 -7.99 0.21
N PHE A 257 9.15 -9.11 -0.05
CA PHE A 257 9.66 -9.46 -1.37
C PHE A 257 8.53 -9.69 -2.37
N LEU A 258 7.51 -10.49 -2.01
CA LEU A 258 6.34 -10.71 -2.88
C LEU A 258 5.64 -9.39 -3.22
N LEU A 259 5.60 -8.48 -2.26
CA LEU A 259 5.08 -7.15 -2.47
C LEU A 259 5.96 -6.31 -3.42
N GLN A 260 7.29 -6.45 -3.37
CA GLN A 260 8.19 -5.81 -4.33
C GLN A 260 8.07 -6.42 -5.73
N LEU A 261 7.88 -7.73 -5.87
CA LEU A 261 7.57 -8.34 -7.17
C LEU A 261 6.30 -7.76 -7.79
N SER A 262 5.29 -7.49 -6.97
CA SER A 262 4.07 -6.83 -7.46
C SER A 262 4.33 -5.40 -7.95
N LEU A 263 5.39 -4.73 -7.50
CA LEU A 263 5.78 -3.45 -8.09
C LEU A 263 6.28 -3.63 -9.52
N LEU A 264 6.88 -4.74 -9.92
CA LEU A 264 7.50 -4.91 -11.23
C LEU A 264 6.52 -5.25 -12.35
N ASP A 265 5.38 -5.84 -12.00
CA ASP A 265 4.37 -6.26 -12.95
C ASP A 265 3.27 -5.19 -13.08
N LEU A 266 3.15 -4.61 -14.27
CA LEU A 266 2.13 -3.61 -14.58
C LEU A 266 0.70 -4.12 -14.28
N SER A 267 0.44 -5.43 -14.40
CA SER A 267 -0.88 -6.01 -14.10
C SER A 267 -1.29 -5.91 -12.63
N CYS A 268 -0.32 -5.70 -11.73
CA CYS A 268 -0.58 -5.44 -10.32
C CYS A 268 -0.94 -3.97 -10.06
N THR A 269 -0.67 -3.07 -11.02
CA THR A 269 -1.10 -1.67 -10.97
C THR A 269 -2.63 -1.60 -11.02
N GLY A 270 -3.23 -0.89 -10.07
CA GLY A 270 -4.69 -0.72 -9.97
C GLY A 270 -5.34 -1.51 -8.84
N PHE A 271 -4.61 -2.44 -8.21
CA PHE A 271 -5.06 -3.00 -6.94
C PHE A 271 -4.82 -1.99 -5.80
N PRO A 272 -5.76 -1.89 -4.84
CA PRO A 272 -5.56 -1.10 -3.63
C PRO A 272 -4.30 -1.56 -2.86
N ALA A 273 -3.55 -0.60 -2.32
CA ALA A 273 -2.32 -0.87 -1.59
C ALA A 273 -2.52 -1.79 -0.38
N CYS A 274 -3.65 -1.68 0.31
CA CYS A 274 -4.01 -2.57 1.42
C CYS A 274 -4.22 -4.02 0.97
N SER A 275 -4.78 -4.21 -0.23
CA SER A 275 -5.10 -5.53 -0.78
C SER A 275 -3.82 -6.23 -1.26
N LEU A 276 -2.92 -5.48 -1.91
CA LEU A 276 -1.57 -5.98 -2.26
C LEU A 276 -0.80 -6.43 -1.01
N ALA A 277 -0.79 -5.60 0.04
CA ALA A 277 -0.12 -5.92 1.29
C ALA A 277 -0.72 -7.15 1.99
N ALA A 278 -2.06 -7.25 2.04
CA ALA A 278 -2.76 -8.37 2.64
C ALA A 278 -2.53 -9.67 1.86
N ALA A 279 -2.59 -9.63 0.53
CA ALA A 279 -2.33 -10.78 -0.33
C ALA A 279 -0.88 -11.27 -0.19
N ALA A 280 0.10 -10.38 -0.23
CA ALA A 280 1.51 -10.73 -0.07
C ALA A 280 1.80 -11.35 1.30
N LEU A 281 1.27 -10.77 2.38
CA LEU A 281 1.39 -11.34 3.73
C LEU A 281 0.69 -12.69 3.82
N SER A 282 -0.49 -12.81 3.22
CA SER A 282 -1.27 -14.04 3.27
C SER A 282 -0.57 -15.21 2.55
N LEU A 283 0.08 -14.94 1.41
CA LEU A 283 0.90 -15.92 0.71
C LEU A 283 2.11 -16.35 1.54
N ALA A 284 2.80 -15.39 2.17
CA ALA A 284 3.95 -15.70 3.00
C ALA A 284 3.57 -16.52 4.25
N LEU A 285 2.43 -16.21 4.89
CA LEU A 285 1.91 -16.98 6.01
C LEU A 285 1.61 -18.43 5.61
N ALA A 286 0.87 -18.60 4.51
CA ALA A 286 0.54 -19.92 3.99
C ALA A 286 1.79 -20.75 3.68
N PHE A 287 2.80 -20.12 3.06
CA PHE A 287 4.07 -20.76 2.74
C PHE A 287 4.76 -21.35 3.98
N PHE A 288 4.80 -20.58 5.07
CA PHE A 288 5.38 -21.00 6.35
C PHE A 288 4.42 -21.84 7.22
N LYS A 289 3.34 -22.37 6.63
CA LYS A 289 2.33 -23.23 7.29
C LYS A 289 1.64 -22.55 8.48
N GLU A 290 1.57 -21.22 8.46
CA GLU A 290 0.75 -20.44 9.37
C GLU A 290 -0.68 -20.32 8.84
N ASP A 291 -1.61 -19.82 9.68
CA ASP A 291 -2.94 -19.44 9.20
C ASP A 291 -2.79 -18.36 8.13
N ALA A 292 -3.11 -18.73 6.88
CA ALA A 292 -2.87 -17.93 5.70
C ALA A 292 -3.49 -16.53 5.80
N TRP A 293 -4.62 -16.36 6.49
CA TRP A 293 -5.17 -15.04 6.74
C TRP A 293 -6.00 -15.06 8.02
N PRO A 294 -5.38 -14.76 9.17
CA PRO A 294 -6.00 -14.95 10.46
C PRO A 294 -7.25 -14.12 10.66
N GLN A 295 -8.24 -14.65 11.38
CA GLN A 295 -9.48 -13.92 11.73
C GLN A 295 -9.17 -12.56 12.37
N LEU A 296 -8.08 -12.46 13.13
CA LEU A 296 -7.57 -11.21 13.67
C LEU A 296 -7.39 -10.14 12.58
N LEU A 297 -6.70 -10.47 11.47
CA LEU A 297 -6.46 -9.54 10.38
C LEU A 297 -7.72 -9.28 9.56
N GLN A 298 -8.59 -10.28 9.38
CA GLN A 298 -9.91 -10.09 8.77
C GLN A 298 -10.73 -9.04 9.54
N HIS A 299 -10.70 -9.11 10.87
CA HIS A 299 -11.37 -8.17 11.75
C HIS A 299 -10.76 -6.75 11.69
N TYR A 300 -9.43 -6.63 11.63
CA TYR A 300 -8.80 -5.32 11.46
C TYR A 300 -9.11 -4.71 10.10
N THR A 301 -9.04 -5.51 9.04
CA THR A 301 -9.02 -5.02 7.65
C THR A 301 -10.36 -5.03 6.94
N ALA A 302 -11.32 -5.81 7.43
CA ALA A 302 -12.53 -6.18 6.69
C ALA A 302 -12.23 -6.76 5.30
N LEU A 303 -11.09 -7.46 5.15
CA LEU A 303 -10.75 -8.27 3.98
C LEU A 303 -10.87 -9.74 4.36
N MET A 304 -11.66 -10.50 3.63
CA MET A 304 -11.79 -11.94 3.79
C MET A 304 -10.79 -12.68 2.89
N GLN A 305 -10.60 -13.98 3.11
CA GLN A 305 -9.68 -14.78 2.30
C GLN A 305 -10.04 -14.77 0.82
N GLU A 306 -11.34 -14.74 0.51
CA GLU A 306 -11.89 -14.73 -0.85
C GLU A 306 -11.57 -13.42 -1.56
N ASP A 307 -11.61 -12.29 -0.84
CA ASP A 307 -11.30 -10.96 -1.37
C ASP A 307 -9.84 -10.86 -1.85
N LEU A 308 -8.94 -11.66 -1.24
CA LEU A 308 -7.51 -11.65 -1.57
C LEU A 308 -7.19 -12.47 -2.81
N GLN A 309 -8.04 -13.40 -3.24
CA GLN A 309 -7.71 -14.36 -4.31
C GLN A 309 -7.32 -13.73 -5.66
N PRO A 310 -8.00 -12.68 -6.15
CA PRO A 310 -7.59 -12.02 -7.40
C PRO A 310 -6.19 -11.42 -7.30
N VAL A 311 -5.87 -10.80 -6.16
CA VAL A 311 -4.59 -10.14 -5.92
C VAL A 311 -3.47 -11.16 -5.70
N LYS A 312 -3.74 -12.22 -4.94
CA LYS A 312 -2.82 -13.37 -4.79
C LYS A 312 -2.46 -13.93 -6.16
N THR A 313 -3.45 -14.20 -6.99
CA THR A 313 -3.24 -14.72 -8.35
C THR A 313 -2.36 -13.78 -9.19
N ALA A 314 -2.56 -12.46 -9.10
CA ALA A 314 -1.73 -11.49 -9.80
C ALA A 314 -0.27 -11.52 -9.29
N ILE A 315 -0.06 -11.54 -7.97
CA ILE A 315 1.29 -11.64 -7.38
C ILE A 315 1.98 -12.96 -7.77
N CYS A 316 1.26 -14.08 -7.72
CA CYS A 316 1.80 -15.39 -8.12
C CYS A 316 2.17 -15.40 -9.63
N LYS A 317 1.39 -14.74 -10.49
CA LYS A 317 1.72 -14.57 -11.92
C LYS A 317 2.95 -13.69 -12.13
N ALA A 318 3.03 -12.57 -11.41
CA ALA A 318 4.20 -11.69 -11.43
C ALA A 318 5.46 -12.46 -11.05
N GLN A 319 5.40 -13.27 -9.98
CA GLN A 319 6.46 -14.19 -9.59
C GLN A 319 6.80 -15.16 -10.73
N ALA A 320 5.82 -15.90 -11.28
CA ALA A 320 6.08 -16.90 -12.31
C ALA A 320 6.69 -16.34 -13.62
N SER A 321 6.51 -15.05 -13.88
CA SER A 321 7.02 -14.38 -15.09
C SER A 321 8.50 -13.99 -15.04
N GLN A 322 9.10 -14.01 -13.85
CA GLN A 322 10.46 -13.51 -13.60
C GLN A 322 11.46 -14.66 -13.49
N ASP A 323 12.69 -14.42 -13.93
CA ASP A 323 13.78 -15.38 -13.75
C ASP A 323 14.30 -15.37 -12.31
N VAL A 324 14.73 -16.53 -11.81
CA VAL A 324 15.30 -16.67 -10.46
C VAL A 324 16.48 -15.73 -10.22
N SER A 325 17.28 -15.50 -11.25
CA SER A 325 18.40 -14.57 -11.19
C SER A 325 17.95 -13.13 -10.94
N ALA A 326 16.81 -12.72 -11.50
CA ALA A 326 16.20 -11.41 -11.25
C ALA A 326 15.68 -11.31 -9.80
N PHE A 327 15.15 -12.41 -9.24
CA PHE A 327 14.77 -12.44 -7.83
C PHE A 327 15.95 -12.11 -6.94
N ARG A 328 17.15 -12.68 -7.18
CA ARG A 328 18.31 -12.42 -6.33
C ARG A 328 18.70 -10.94 -6.29
N LEU A 329 18.59 -10.21 -7.39
CA LEU A 329 18.88 -8.76 -7.38
C LEU A 329 17.87 -8.02 -6.50
N ILE A 330 16.57 -8.19 -6.77
CA ILE A 330 15.46 -7.59 -5.98
C ILE A 330 15.53 -8.01 -4.50
N TRP A 331 15.90 -9.27 -4.27
CA TRP A 331 16.01 -9.90 -2.97
C TRP A 331 17.24 -9.39 -2.20
N HIS A 332 18.40 -9.24 -2.84
CA HIS A 332 19.58 -8.58 -2.26
C HIS A 332 19.27 -7.12 -1.88
N PHE A 333 18.51 -6.41 -2.71
CA PHE A 333 17.98 -5.08 -2.35
C PHE A 333 17.03 -5.13 -1.13
N SER A 334 16.40 -6.28 -0.84
CA SER A 334 15.54 -6.50 0.33
C SER A 334 16.24 -7.07 1.56
N GLU A 335 17.38 -7.77 1.40
CA GLU A 335 18.13 -8.46 2.45
C GLU A 335 19.37 -7.74 2.96
N GLY A 336 19.78 -6.63 2.33
CA GLY A 336 20.80 -5.73 2.87
C GLY A 336 22.25 -6.23 2.75
N GLU A 337 23.15 -5.26 2.76
CA GLU A 337 24.59 -5.45 2.81
C GLU A 337 25.09 -6.22 4.06
N PRO A 338 26.31 -6.81 4.01
CA PRO A 338 26.87 -7.63 5.07
C PRO A 338 27.14 -6.79 6.32
N GLY A 339 26.24 -6.92 7.30
CA GLY A 339 26.36 -6.23 8.59
C GLY A 339 25.08 -6.23 9.43
N ASN A 340 23.91 -6.52 8.84
CA ASN A 340 22.64 -6.57 9.58
C ASN A 340 21.86 -7.85 9.28
N LYS A 341 21.90 -8.80 10.23
CA LYS A 341 21.05 -9.99 10.37
C LYS A 341 20.68 -10.69 9.06
N THR A 342 21.64 -11.39 8.47
CA THR A 342 21.31 -12.64 7.80
C THR A 342 20.52 -13.49 8.78
N TYR A 343 19.30 -13.89 8.42
CA TYR A 343 18.55 -14.88 9.19
C TYR A 343 19.19 -16.26 8.97
N ALA A 344 20.42 -16.44 9.44
CA ALA A 344 21.17 -17.68 9.27
C ALA A 344 20.39 -18.86 9.86
N GLU A 345 19.65 -18.62 10.94
CA GLU A 345 18.70 -19.56 11.55
C GLU A 345 17.56 -20.00 10.64
N TYR A 346 17.18 -19.19 9.63
CA TYR A 346 16.15 -19.49 8.62
C TYR A 346 16.77 -19.80 7.24
N SER A 347 18.07 -20.10 7.18
CA SER A 347 18.77 -20.35 5.91
C SER A 347 18.18 -21.53 5.14
N THR A 348 17.70 -22.56 5.85
CA THR A 348 17.03 -23.72 5.27
C THR A 348 15.69 -23.37 4.62
N GLU A 349 14.89 -22.57 5.31
CA GLU A 349 13.62 -22.03 4.85
C GLU A 349 13.83 -21.17 3.60
N TRP A 350 14.87 -20.33 3.61
CA TRP A 350 15.22 -19.52 2.45
C TRP A 350 15.70 -20.33 1.25
N GLN A 351 16.49 -21.39 1.49
CA GLN A 351 16.86 -22.31 0.43
C GLN A 351 15.63 -23.00 -0.17
N GLN A 352 14.63 -23.34 0.64
CA GLN A 352 13.36 -23.89 0.16
C GLN A 352 12.57 -22.88 -0.67
N VAL A 353 12.45 -21.63 -0.21
CA VAL A 353 11.83 -20.54 -0.97
C VAL A 353 12.48 -20.41 -2.35
N ILE A 354 13.82 -20.32 -2.39
CA ILE A 354 14.58 -20.20 -3.63
C ILE A 354 14.39 -21.43 -4.52
N ALA A 355 14.43 -22.63 -3.95
CA ALA A 355 14.25 -23.87 -4.71
C ALA A 355 12.85 -23.93 -5.36
N LEU A 356 11.80 -23.60 -4.62
CA LEU A 356 10.42 -23.56 -5.13
C LEU A 356 10.26 -22.48 -6.20
N MET A 357 10.76 -21.27 -5.96
CA MET A 357 10.78 -20.21 -6.97
C MET A 357 11.59 -20.59 -8.23
N SER A 358 12.56 -21.50 -8.11
CA SER A 358 13.38 -21.98 -9.23
C SER A 358 12.74 -23.08 -10.06
N GLN A 359 11.80 -23.83 -9.49
CA GLN A 359 11.05 -24.84 -10.21
C GLN A 359 9.93 -24.15 -10.98
N ARG A 360 10.14 -23.88 -12.28
CA ARG A 360 9.15 -23.24 -13.15
C ARG A 360 7.80 -23.95 -13.03
N GLY A 361 6.81 -23.28 -12.42
CA GLY A 361 5.43 -23.76 -12.30
C GLY A 361 4.98 -24.11 -10.87
N GLU A 362 5.89 -24.26 -9.91
CA GLU A 362 5.52 -24.33 -8.48
C GLU A 362 5.47 -22.91 -7.92
N LEU A 363 4.25 -22.43 -7.71
CA LEU A 363 4.02 -21.18 -7.03
C LEU A 363 4.29 -21.41 -5.54
N ILE A 364 4.75 -20.37 -4.83
CA ILE A 364 4.64 -20.30 -3.36
C ILE A 364 3.19 -20.60 -2.89
N CYS A 365 2.25 -20.44 -3.83
CA CYS A 365 0.81 -20.55 -3.71
C CYS A 365 0.24 -21.97 -3.96
N SER A 366 1.05 -23.01 -4.24
CA SER A 366 0.58 -24.38 -4.54
C SER A 366 0.49 -25.29 -3.32
#